data_AF-A0A0W0SGC5-F1
#
_entry.id   AF-A0A0W0SGC5-F1
#
_cell.length_a   1.000
_cell.length_b   1.000
_cell.length_c   1.000
_cell.angle_alpha   90.00
_cell.angle_beta   90.00
_cell.angle_gamma   90.00
#
_symmetry.space_group_name_H-M   'P 1'
#
loop_
_entity.id
_entity.type
_entity.pdbx_description
1 polymer ?
#
loop_
_entity_poly.entity_id
_entity_poly.type
_entity_poly.pdbx_seq_one_letter_code
_entity_poly.pdbx_strand_id
1 'polypeptide(L)'
;MLLLKHLLAILLGTTVLPLRVLVNNAFYAIAALFLGVAALIVLPMDLAYTLKDKGVSNRANLLITGLIFFPLLTAMTVVALAGIAVYLTFNTVVNMLESFWVGFKNGLLYGMDGFEDALASQRLFNLIPSESALRTGVDSEHAINEIDFNGFQHVNIEDLQDVPVARKPLDVPDLESKEGQASTQLLTENQLKQIQRLIDELPKLKDPLPPLAKQQFELLQKLHTQYQDLSLKLEKVRVALEQDDKSQIKDELIVDMEVDTPILLVKQYQDGQKWLNIPATSYVTDKDNLLNWLQHSPVHPLNKDLLKEPGDYNGKKTRYIWYLLTKDNCSSQELDEAAVQIRFLVNALSIRLTEKQKLDLGLGLSSQAFFAPVVQDNSELPLGNHQSMNFGSG
;
A
#
# COMPACT_ATOMS: atom_id res chain seq x y z
N MET A 1 16.58 -24.27 6.10
CA MET A 1 16.04 -23.75 4.83
C MET A 1 15.31 -22.41 5.01
N LEU A 2 14.37 -22.25 5.96
CA LEU A 2 13.62 -20.99 6.12
C LEU A 2 14.48 -19.79 6.54
N LEU A 3 15.39 -19.99 7.49
CA LEU A 3 16.35 -18.98 7.97
C LEU A 3 17.32 -18.55 6.86
N LEU A 4 17.70 -19.48 5.99
CA LEU A 4 18.51 -19.20 4.80
C LEU A 4 17.74 -18.39 3.76
N LYS A 5 16.44 -18.66 3.58
CA LYS A 5 15.57 -17.89 2.69
C LYS A 5 15.35 -16.45 3.19
N HIS A 6 15.22 -16.25 4.50
CA HIS A 6 15.10 -14.91 5.09
C HIS A 6 16.42 -14.14 5.02
N LEU A 7 17.55 -14.78 5.33
CA LEU A 7 18.87 -14.18 5.13
C LEU A 7 19.12 -13.80 3.67
N LEU A 8 18.73 -14.66 2.73
CA LEU A 8 18.81 -14.39 1.31
C LEU A 8 17.89 -13.22 0.91
N ALA A 9 16.65 -13.18 1.41
CA ALA A 9 15.70 -12.11 1.14
C ALA A 9 16.15 -10.76 1.72
N ILE A 10 16.73 -10.74 2.91
CA ILE A 10 17.33 -9.54 3.51
C ILE A 10 18.52 -9.08 2.66
N LEU A 11 19.40 -10.01 2.27
CA LEU A 11 20.58 -9.68 1.48
C LEU A 11 20.17 -9.17 0.09
N LEU A 12 19.18 -9.79 -0.55
CA LEU A 12 18.64 -9.31 -1.83
C LEU A 12 17.88 -7.98 -1.66
N GLY A 13 17.03 -7.84 -0.65
CA GLY A 13 16.27 -6.60 -0.41
C GLY A 13 17.17 -5.40 -0.12
N THR A 14 18.20 -5.58 0.69
CA THR A 14 19.16 -4.52 1.06
C THR A 14 20.18 -4.19 -0.03
N THR A 15 20.33 -5.03 -1.05
CA THR A 15 21.28 -4.78 -2.16
C THR A 15 20.58 -4.45 -3.47
N VAL A 16 19.59 -5.25 -3.88
CA VAL A 16 18.89 -5.13 -5.17
C VAL A 16 18.00 -3.89 -5.22
N LEU A 17 17.24 -3.58 -4.17
CA LEU A 17 16.35 -2.40 -4.18
C LEU A 17 17.13 -1.08 -4.20
N PRO A 18 18.18 -0.89 -3.36
CA PRO A 18 19.07 0.28 -3.47
C PRO A 18 19.79 0.39 -4.81
N LEU A 19 20.30 -0.73 -5.35
CA LEU A 19 20.98 -0.74 -6.65
C LEU A 19 20.03 -0.33 -7.78
N ARG A 20 18.76 -0.72 -7.68
CA ARG A 20 17.72 -0.36 -8.64
C ARG A 20 17.43 1.14 -8.66
N VAL A 21 17.38 1.79 -7.49
CA VAL A 21 17.27 3.26 -7.38
C VAL A 21 18.44 3.94 -8.09
N LEU A 22 19.66 3.43 -7.89
CA LEU A 22 20.87 3.97 -8.49
C LEU A 22 20.85 3.85 -10.02
N VAL A 23 20.46 2.68 -10.54
CA VAL A 23 20.31 2.46 -11.99
C VAL A 23 19.26 3.42 -12.57
N ASN A 24 18.11 3.58 -11.90
CA ASN A 24 17.02 4.45 -12.38
C ASN A 24 17.46 5.93 -12.45
N ASN A 25 18.09 6.43 -11.39
CA ASN A 25 18.57 7.81 -11.37
C ASN A 25 19.73 8.05 -12.34
N ALA A 26 20.56 7.04 -12.60
CA ALA A 26 21.56 7.09 -13.66
C ALA A 26 20.93 7.21 -15.05
N PHE A 27 19.84 6.47 -15.33
CA PHE A 27 19.09 6.61 -16.58
C PHE A 27 18.52 8.02 -16.76
N TYR A 28 17.92 8.60 -15.72
CA TYR A 28 17.41 9.98 -15.78
C TYR A 28 18.53 11.01 -16.03
N ALA A 29 19.69 10.84 -15.39
CA ALA A 29 20.84 11.71 -15.61
C ALA A 29 21.34 11.64 -17.06
N ILE A 30 21.43 10.43 -17.62
CA ILE A 30 21.83 10.21 -19.02
C ILE A 30 20.81 10.85 -19.98
N ALA A 31 19.51 10.65 -19.74
CA ALA A 31 18.46 11.24 -20.56
C ALA A 31 18.49 12.77 -20.53
N ALA A 32 18.65 13.38 -19.35
CA ALA A 32 18.77 14.82 -19.20
C ALA A 32 19.99 15.38 -19.95
N LEU A 33 21.12 14.67 -19.93
CA LEU A 33 22.32 15.05 -20.67
C LEU A 33 22.07 15.02 -22.18
N PHE A 34 21.47 13.95 -22.71
CA PHE A 34 21.12 13.86 -24.13
C PHE A 34 20.16 14.97 -24.56
N LEU A 35 19.11 15.25 -23.77
CA LEU A 35 18.17 16.33 -24.06
C LEU A 35 18.84 17.70 -24.04
N GLY A 36 19.73 17.95 -23.07
CA GLY A 36 20.49 19.20 -23.00
C GLY A 36 21.39 19.40 -24.22
N VAL A 37 22.12 18.36 -24.63
CA VAL A 37 22.97 18.42 -25.83
C VAL A 37 22.14 18.60 -27.10
N ALA A 38 21.02 17.90 -27.23
CA ALA A 38 20.12 18.04 -28.37
C ALA A 38 19.55 19.47 -28.45
N ALA A 39 19.11 20.04 -27.34
CA ALA A 39 18.59 21.41 -27.28
C ALA A 39 19.64 22.45 -27.72
N LEU A 40 20.91 22.27 -27.34
CA LEU A 40 22.02 23.14 -27.73
C LEU A 40 22.32 23.12 -29.24
N ILE A 41 21.89 22.09 -29.96
CA ILE A 41 22.08 21.97 -31.41
C ILE A 41 20.81 22.41 -32.14
N VAL A 42 19.66 21.89 -31.74
CA VAL A 42 18.39 22.07 -32.46
C VAL A 42 17.85 23.49 -32.29
N LEU A 43 17.84 24.05 -31.09
CA LEU A 43 17.24 25.37 -30.85
C LEU A 43 18.00 26.51 -31.56
N PRO A 44 19.34 26.56 -31.56
CA PRO A 44 20.06 27.59 -32.32
C PRO A 44 19.87 27.44 -33.84
N MET A 45 19.78 26.21 -34.35
CA MET A 45 19.49 25.98 -35.77
C MET A 45 18.08 26.47 -36.13
N ASP A 46 17.07 26.11 -35.34
CA ASP A 46 15.69 26.51 -35.56
C ASP A 46 15.51 28.03 -35.51
N LEU A 47 16.15 28.69 -34.54
CA LEU A 47 16.20 30.15 -34.47
C LEU A 47 16.88 30.76 -35.70
N ALA A 48 18.00 30.17 -36.16
CA ALA A 48 18.70 30.65 -37.35
C ALA A 48 17.84 30.54 -38.62
N TYR A 49 17.07 29.45 -38.78
CA TYR A 49 16.11 29.31 -39.88
C TYR A 49 15.00 30.36 -39.78
N THR A 50 14.39 30.50 -38.60
CA THR A 50 13.29 31.45 -38.38
C THR A 50 13.71 32.90 -38.64
N LEU A 51 14.91 33.30 -38.22
CA LEU A 51 15.43 34.65 -38.47
C LEU A 51 15.71 34.89 -39.97
N LYS A 52 16.20 33.87 -40.68
CA LYS A 52 16.40 33.94 -42.13
C LYS A 52 15.08 34.13 -42.86
N ASP A 53 14.04 33.39 -42.48
CA ASP A 53 12.69 33.50 -43.08
C ASP A 53 12.03 34.86 -42.80
N LYS A 54 12.36 35.49 -41.67
CA LYS A 54 11.95 36.87 -41.33
C LYS A 54 12.78 37.95 -42.02
N GLY A 55 13.68 37.59 -42.95
CA GLY A 55 14.46 38.53 -43.75
C GLY A 55 15.69 39.12 -43.05
N VAL A 56 16.15 38.53 -41.94
CA VAL A 56 17.38 38.96 -41.27
C VAL A 56 18.59 38.59 -42.13
N SER A 57 19.49 39.56 -42.36
CA SER A 57 20.70 39.31 -43.15
C SER A 57 21.58 38.21 -42.54
N ASN A 58 22.27 37.43 -43.38
CA ASN A 58 23.12 36.31 -42.93
C ASN A 58 24.14 36.71 -41.85
N ARG A 59 24.72 37.92 -41.93
CA ARG A 59 25.69 38.41 -40.94
C ARG A 59 25.02 38.70 -39.59
N ALA A 60 23.86 39.36 -39.61
CA ALA A 60 23.12 39.66 -38.39
C ALA A 60 22.59 38.37 -37.73
N ASN A 61 22.12 37.40 -38.53
CA ASN A 61 21.66 36.11 -38.04
C ASN A 61 22.78 35.33 -37.33
N LEU A 62 23.98 35.29 -37.92
CA LEU A 62 25.14 34.60 -37.34
C LEU A 62 25.59 35.25 -36.03
N LEU A 63 25.57 36.59 -35.95
CA LEU A 63 25.87 37.31 -34.71
C LEU A 63 24.83 37.04 -33.61
N ILE A 64 23.53 37.08 -33.94
CA ILE A 64 22.46 36.88 -32.95
C ILE A 64 22.47 35.43 -32.44
N THR A 65 22.53 34.46 -33.34
CA THR A 65 22.45 33.03 -32.97
C THR A 65 23.73 32.52 -32.34
N GLY A 66 24.90 32.84 -32.91
CA GLY A 66 26.19 32.32 -32.47
C GLY A 66 26.81 33.06 -31.28
N LEU A 67 26.68 34.38 -31.22
CA LEU A 67 27.37 35.21 -30.21
C LEU A 67 26.47 35.62 -29.03
N ILE A 68 25.15 35.64 -29.20
CA ILE A 68 24.21 36.05 -28.16
C ILE A 68 23.39 34.86 -27.65
N PHE A 69 22.67 34.19 -28.55
CA PHE A 69 21.73 33.13 -28.16
C PHE A 69 22.44 31.85 -27.69
N PHE A 70 23.44 31.37 -28.43
CA PHE A 70 24.14 30.13 -28.09
C PHE A 70 24.84 30.18 -26.72
N PRO A 71 25.60 31.24 -26.35
CA PRO A 71 26.20 31.34 -25.02
C PRO A 71 25.16 31.41 -23.90
N LEU A 72 24.06 32.15 -24.11
CA LEU A 72 22.96 32.25 -23.15
C LEU A 72 22.30 30.89 -22.92
N LEU A 73 21.97 30.18 -24.01
CA LEU A 73 21.38 28.85 -23.96
C LEU A 73 22.33 27.85 -23.28
N THR A 74 23.63 27.95 -23.56
CA THR A 74 24.67 27.13 -22.91
C THR A 74 24.69 27.37 -21.40
N ALA A 75 24.72 28.64 -20.97
CA ALA A 75 24.70 28.99 -19.56
C ALA A 75 23.44 28.47 -18.85
N MET A 76 22.26 28.65 -19.45
CA MET A 76 20.99 28.14 -18.93
C MET A 76 20.99 26.61 -18.82
N THR A 77 21.48 25.91 -19.85
CA THR A 77 21.54 24.45 -19.87
C THR A 77 22.49 23.92 -18.80
N VAL A 78 23.64 24.56 -18.59
CA VAL A 78 24.58 24.20 -17.53
C VAL A 78 23.96 24.37 -16.14
N VAL A 79 23.28 25.49 -15.89
CA VAL A 79 22.58 25.74 -14.61
C VAL A 79 21.48 24.70 -14.39
N ALA A 80 20.68 24.41 -15.42
CA ALA A 80 19.62 23.41 -15.34
C ALA A 80 20.17 22.00 -15.05
N LEU A 81 21.22 21.58 -15.75
CA LEU A 81 21.88 20.29 -15.52
C LEU A 81 22.50 20.20 -14.12
N ALA A 82 23.09 21.29 -13.62
CA ALA A 82 23.60 21.34 -12.25
C ALA A 82 22.47 21.19 -11.22
N GLY A 83 21.34 21.86 -11.41
CA GLY A 83 20.15 21.71 -10.56
C GLY A 83 19.59 20.28 -10.59
N ILE A 84 19.46 19.69 -11.79
CA ILE A 84 19.03 18.29 -11.96
C ILE A 84 20.01 17.34 -11.28
N ALA A 85 21.32 17.56 -11.40
CA ALA A 85 22.32 16.71 -10.75
C ALA A 85 22.22 16.77 -9.22
N VAL A 86 22.05 17.96 -8.63
CA VAL A 86 21.84 18.12 -7.19
C VAL A 86 20.56 17.40 -6.75
N TYR A 87 19.46 17.62 -7.46
CA TYR A 87 18.18 16.98 -7.18
C TYR A 87 18.27 15.45 -7.26
N LEU A 88 18.81 14.90 -8.35
CA LEU A 88 18.97 13.46 -8.52
C LEU A 88 19.89 12.87 -7.47
N THR A 89 20.95 13.58 -7.07
CA THR A 89 21.86 13.11 -6.01
C THR A 89 21.13 13.02 -4.66
N PHE A 90 20.41 14.07 -4.27
CA PHE A 90 19.63 14.08 -3.03
C PHE A 90 18.56 12.98 -3.03
N ASN A 91 17.79 12.90 -4.12
CA ASN A 91 16.73 11.91 -4.29
C ASN A 91 17.30 10.47 -4.33
N THR A 92 18.51 10.27 -4.89
CA THR A 92 19.21 8.98 -4.85
C THR A 92 19.50 8.59 -3.41
N VAL A 93 20.09 9.49 -2.61
CA VAL A 93 20.44 9.18 -1.23
C VAL A 93 19.19 8.83 -0.40
N VAL A 94 18.14 9.65 -0.46
CA VAL A 94 16.89 9.43 0.29
C VAL A 94 16.22 8.12 -0.13
N ASN A 95 15.98 7.93 -1.43
CA ASN A 95 15.30 6.73 -1.92
C ASN A 95 16.12 5.46 -1.73
N MET A 96 17.46 5.56 -1.75
CA MET A 96 18.35 4.43 -1.49
C MET A 96 18.28 4.00 -0.02
N LEU A 97 18.23 4.96 0.91
CA LEU A 97 18.02 4.72 2.35
C LEU A 97 16.64 4.12 2.63
N GLU A 98 15.59 4.68 2.03
CA GLU A 98 14.22 4.14 2.16
C GLU A 98 14.11 2.75 1.55
N SER A 99 14.62 2.54 0.34
CA SER A 99 14.60 1.23 -0.33
C SER A 99 15.42 0.19 0.42
N PHE A 100 16.54 0.60 1.03
CA PHE A 100 17.32 -0.25 1.92
C PHE A 100 16.49 -0.66 3.14
N TRP A 101 15.81 0.29 3.78
CA TRP A 101 14.99 0.02 4.96
C TRP A 101 13.77 -0.84 4.65
N VAL A 102 13.09 -0.58 3.54
CA VAL A 102 11.97 -1.38 3.01
C VAL A 102 12.44 -2.80 2.68
N GLY A 103 13.57 -2.95 1.98
CA GLY A 103 14.16 -4.24 1.66
C GLY A 103 14.58 -5.03 2.89
N PHE A 104 15.17 -4.35 3.88
CA PHE A 104 15.53 -4.95 5.16
C PHE A 104 14.29 -5.41 5.93
N LYS A 105 13.30 -4.52 6.12
CA LYS A 105 12.06 -4.81 6.85
C LYS A 105 11.29 -5.95 6.19
N ASN A 106 11.11 -5.90 4.87
CA ASN A 106 10.33 -6.90 4.15
C ASN A 106 11.06 -8.24 4.03
N GLY A 107 12.38 -8.24 3.82
CA GLY A 107 13.17 -9.47 3.86
C GLY A 107 13.22 -10.11 5.25
N LEU A 108 13.27 -9.30 6.32
CA LEU A 108 13.31 -9.76 7.71
C LEU A 108 11.96 -10.32 8.16
N LEU A 109 10.85 -9.64 7.86
CA LEU A 109 9.53 -9.99 8.36
C LEU A 109 8.79 -10.99 7.46
N TYR A 110 9.08 -11.01 6.17
CA TYR A 110 8.28 -11.74 5.18
C TYR A 110 9.10 -12.65 4.26
N GLY A 111 10.42 -12.72 4.42
CA GLY A 111 11.29 -13.59 3.64
C GLY A 111 11.23 -13.26 2.15
N MET A 112 11.28 -14.30 1.29
CA MET A 112 11.31 -14.11 -0.16
C MET A 112 10.02 -13.51 -0.72
N ASP A 113 8.86 -13.84 -0.15
CA ASP A 113 7.57 -13.33 -0.62
C ASP A 113 7.51 -11.80 -0.43
N GLY A 114 7.98 -11.27 0.70
CA GLY A 114 8.05 -9.81 0.89
C GLY A 114 9.14 -9.13 0.11
N PHE A 115 10.24 -9.83 -0.22
CA PHE A 115 11.20 -9.31 -1.20
C PHE A 115 10.58 -9.20 -2.59
N GLU A 116 9.87 -10.24 -3.04
CA GLU A 116 9.21 -10.26 -4.36
C GLU A 116 8.10 -9.20 -4.44
N ASP A 117 7.30 -9.02 -3.39
CA ASP A 117 6.29 -7.94 -3.32
C ASP A 117 6.94 -6.55 -3.29
N ALA A 118 8.04 -6.37 -2.56
CA ALA A 118 8.81 -5.11 -2.56
C ALA A 118 9.46 -4.83 -3.93
N LEU A 119 9.87 -5.88 -4.63
CA LEU A 119 10.44 -5.79 -5.97
C LEU A 119 9.35 -5.53 -7.02
N ALA A 120 8.17 -6.12 -6.88
CA ALA A 120 7.05 -5.97 -7.82
C ALA A 120 6.35 -4.61 -7.68
N SER A 121 6.24 -4.09 -6.45
CA SER A 121 5.66 -2.76 -6.16
C SER A 121 6.49 -1.60 -6.72
N GLN A 122 7.79 -1.81 -6.89
CA GLN A 122 8.63 -0.88 -7.64
C GLN A 122 8.56 -1.26 -9.12
N ARG A 123 7.83 -0.55 -10.00
CA ARG A 123 7.86 -0.82 -11.46
C ARG A 123 9.17 -0.31 -12.08
N LEU A 124 9.77 -1.10 -12.99
CA LEU A 124 11.16 -0.92 -13.48
C LEU A 124 11.33 0.05 -14.65
N PHE A 125 10.28 0.39 -15.39
CA PHE A 125 10.39 1.24 -16.57
C PHE A 125 9.07 1.97 -16.80
N ASN A 126 9.02 3.25 -16.44
CA ASN A 126 8.27 4.19 -17.25
C ASN A 126 9.29 4.78 -18.22
N LEU A 127 9.49 4.09 -19.35
CA LEU A 127 10.13 4.70 -20.51
C LEU A 127 9.21 5.85 -20.94
N ILE A 128 9.55 7.05 -20.46
CA ILE A 128 9.18 8.39 -20.93
C ILE A 128 7.70 8.61 -21.39
N PRO A 129 6.98 9.61 -20.85
CA PRO A 129 5.71 10.10 -21.38
C PRO A 129 5.85 10.87 -22.72
N SER A 130 6.72 10.42 -23.64
CA SER A 130 6.97 11.08 -24.93
C SER A 130 6.30 10.40 -26.12
N GLU A 131 5.82 9.16 -26.00
CA GLU A 131 4.96 8.57 -27.05
C GLU A 131 3.58 9.22 -27.08
N SER A 132 3.06 9.68 -25.93
CA SER A 132 1.83 10.47 -25.87
C SER A 132 2.01 11.86 -26.50
N ALA A 133 3.16 12.50 -26.30
CA ALA A 133 3.45 13.82 -26.89
C ALA A 133 3.70 13.82 -28.42
N LEU A 134 4.01 12.68 -29.03
CA LEU A 134 4.17 12.53 -30.50
C LEU A 134 2.92 11.95 -31.18
N ARG A 135 2.01 11.30 -30.43
CA ARG A 135 0.68 10.87 -30.92
C ARG A 135 -0.42 11.92 -30.74
N THR A 136 -0.21 12.94 -29.91
CA THR A 136 -1.14 14.07 -29.70
C THR A 136 -1.35 14.96 -30.93
N GLY A 137 -0.69 14.68 -32.05
CA GLY A 137 -1.01 15.33 -33.33
C GLY A 137 -2.18 14.71 -34.11
N VAL A 138 -2.68 13.52 -33.77
CA VAL A 138 -3.60 12.79 -34.69
C VAL A 138 -4.86 12.18 -34.06
N ASP A 139 -5.04 12.11 -32.74
CA ASP A 139 -6.33 11.58 -32.21
C ASP A 139 -6.77 12.24 -30.89
N SER A 140 -7.72 13.17 -31.02
CA SER A 140 -8.09 14.16 -30.01
C SER A 140 -9.25 13.75 -29.10
N GLU A 141 -9.65 12.47 -29.06
CA GLU A 141 -10.82 12.09 -28.25
C GLU A 141 -10.50 11.21 -27.03
N HIS A 142 -9.33 10.57 -26.91
CA HIS A 142 -9.09 9.57 -25.84
C HIS A 142 -7.77 9.73 -25.04
N ALA A 143 -7.01 10.82 -25.21
CA ALA A 143 -5.65 10.93 -24.64
C ALA A 143 -5.49 11.84 -23.39
N ILE A 144 -6.56 12.39 -22.81
CA ILE A 144 -6.46 13.35 -21.69
C ILE A 144 -6.75 12.63 -20.37
N ASN A 145 -5.87 11.74 -19.90
CA ASN A 145 -6.01 11.16 -18.55
C ASN A 145 -4.68 10.85 -17.83
N GLU A 146 -3.52 11.21 -18.39
CA GLU A 146 -2.24 11.11 -17.68
C GLU A 146 -1.52 12.46 -17.75
N ILE A 147 -1.74 13.29 -16.73
CA ILE A 147 -0.83 14.37 -16.39
C ILE A 147 -0.28 14.05 -15.00
N ASP A 148 0.96 13.57 -14.99
CA ASP A 148 1.78 13.29 -13.81
C ASP A 148 2.11 14.62 -13.11
N PHE A 149 1.37 14.95 -12.05
CA PHE A 149 1.64 16.13 -11.22
C PHE A 149 2.70 15.81 -10.17
N ASN A 150 3.96 15.84 -10.57
CA ASN A 150 5.10 15.93 -9.64
C ASN A 150 6.20 16.89 -10.14
N GLY A 151 5.81 17.92 -10.87
CA GLY A 151 6.68 19.05 -11.19
C GLY A 151 5.96 20.34 -10.87
N PHE A 152 6.30 20.98 -9.74
CA PHE A 152 5.91 22.37 -9.49
C PHE A 152 6.60 23.26 -10.54
N GLN A 153 5.97 23.42 -11.71
CA GLN A 153 6.14 24.62 -12.50
C GLN A 153 5.49 25.75 -11.69
N HIS A 154 6.31 26.70 -11.25
CA HIS A 154 5.81 28.00 -10.82
C HIS A 154 5.19 28.65 -12.05
N VAL A 155 3.88 28.47 -12.23
CA VAL A 155 3.11 29.25 -13.18
C VAL A 155 2.96 30.64 -12.57
N ASN A 156 3.52 31.65 -13.24
CA ASN A 156 3.27 33.05 -12.90
C ASN A 156 1.75 33.29 -13.02
N ILE A 157 1.13 33.66 -11.90
CA ILE A 157 -0.32 33.81 -11.74
C ILE A 157 -0.87 34.98 -12.60
N GLU A 158 -0.01 35.81 -13.19
CA GLU A 158 -0.39 36.99 -13.98
C GLU A 158 -0.74 36.69 -15.45
N ASP A 159 -0.44 35.49 -15.98
CA ASP A 159 -0.65 35.16 -17.41
C ASP A 159 -1.80 34.17 -17.71
N LEU A 160 -2.58 33.74 -16.70
CA LEU A 160 -3.75 32.89 -16.93
C LEU A 160 -4.98 33.74 -17.22
N GLN A 161 -5.21 34.05 -18.51
CA GLN A 161 -6.58 34.32 -18.96
C GLN A 161 -7.44 33.09 -18.66
N ASP A 162 -8.58 33.31 -18.03
CA ASP A 162 -9.56 32.31 -17.63
C ASP A 162 -10.03 31.46 -18.83
N VAL A 163 -9.30 30.39 -19.12
CA VAL A 163 -9.86 29.24 -19.85
C VAL A 163 -10.49 28.37 -18.77
N PRO A 164 -11.83 28.27 -18.69
CA PRO A 164 -12.48 27.32 -17.81
C PRO A 164 -12.16 25.92 -18.32
N VAL A 165 -11.05 25.35 -17.86
CA VAL A 165 -10.75 23.93 -18.03
C VAL A 165 -11.76 23.21 -17.14
N ALA A 166 -12.90 22.87 -17.74
CA ALA A 166 -13.84 21.92 -17.16
C ALA A 166 -13.13 20.56 -17.09
N ARG A 167 -12.32 20.36 -16.04
CA ARG A 167 -11.82 19.05 -15.66
C ARG A 167 -13.07 18.23 -15.35
N LYS A 168 -13.41 17.28 -16.23
CA LYS A 168 -14.42 16.29 -15.89
C LYS A 168 -13.95 15.65 -14.58
N PRO A 169 -14.76 15.66 -13.50
CA PRO A 169 -14.37 15.00 -12.27
C PRO A 169 -14.04 13.54 -12.60
N LEU A 170 -12.87 13.07 -12.18
CA LEU A 170 -12.56 11.65 -12.29
C LEU A 170 -13.67 10.87 -11.57
N ASP A 171 -14.11 9.79 -12.20
CA ASP A 171 -15.12 8.91 -11.64
C ASP A 171 -14.55 8.23 -10.39
N VAL A 172 -14.92 8.76 -9.22
CA VAL A 172 -14.45 8.27 -7.92
C VAL A 172 -15.05 6.88 -7.69
N PRO A 173 -14.23 5.84 -7.52
CA PRO A 173 -14.74 4.49 -7.31
C PRO A 173 -15.56 4.44 -6.02
N ASP A 174 -16.69 3.74 -6.08
CA ASP A 174 -17.49 3.42 -4.89
C ASP A 174 -16.78 2.31 -4.11
N LEU A 175 -15.96 2.73 -3.16
CA LEU A 175 -15.15 1.87 -2.32
C LEU A 175 -15.87 1.53 -1.00
N GLU A 176 -17.04 2.11 -0.73
CA GLU A 176 -17.74 1.89 0.54
C GLU A 176 -18.31 0.48 0.60
N SER A 177 -17.96 -0.27 1.65
CA SER A 177 -18.51 -1.61 1.84
C SER A 177 -20.03 -1.55 2.04
N LYS A 178 -20.75 -2.16 1.11
CA LYS A 178 -22.22 -2.37 1.21
C LYS A 178 -22.59 -3.68 1.92
N GLU A 179 -21.60 -4.55 2.10
CA GLU A 179 -21.76 -5.83 2.77
C GLU A 179 -21.56 -5.62 4.28
N GLY A 180 -22.53 -6.11 5.08
CA GLY A 180 -22.40 -6.11 6.53
C GLY A 180 -21.19 -6.94 6.94
N GLN A 181 -20.35 -6.39 7.80
CA GLN A 181 -19.16 -7.08 8.29
C GLN A 181 -19.59 -8.30 9.09
N ALA A 182 -19.29 -9.51 8.58
CA ALA A 182 -19.62 -10.76 9.26
C ALA A 182 -18.71 -10.88 10.50
N SER A 183 -19.16 -10.34 11.63
CA SER A 183 -18.41 -10.39 12.88
C SER A 183 -18.24 -11.84 13.29
N THR A 184 -16.99 -12.31 13.17
CA THR A 184 -16.59 -13.54 13.82
C THR A 184 -16.11 -13.16 15.22
N GLN A 185 -16.25 -14.04 16.20
CA GLN A 185 -15.80 -13.72 17.55
C GLN A 185 -14.27 -13.56 17.54
N LEU A 186 -13.77 -12.34 17.76
CA LEU A 186 -12.35 -12.02 17.87
C LEU A 186 -11.65 -12.82 18.99
N LEU A 187 -10.32 -12.89 18.95
CA LEU A 187 -9.53 -13.52 20.01
C LEU A 187 -9.55 -12.64 21.27
N THR A 188 -9.90 -13.25 22.41
CA THR A 188 -9.84 -12.58 23.71
C THR A 188 -8.40 -12.37 24.17
N GLU A 189 -8.15 -11.40 25.04
CA GLU A 189 -6.81 -11.19 25.63
C GLU A 189 -6.22 -12.45 26.25
N ASN A 190 -7.06 -13.27 26.89
CA ASN A 190 -6.64 -14.53 27.50
C ASN A 190 -6.19 -15.54 26.44
N GLN A 191 -6.92 -15.63 25.31
CA GLN A 191 -6.52 -16.45 24.17
C GLN A 191 -5.18 -15.96 23.58
N LEU A 192 -5.02 -14.66 23.38
CA LEU A 192 -3.78 -14.08 22.87
C LEU A 192 -2.58 -14.34 23.80
N LYS A 193 -2.74 -14.15 25.11
CA LYS A 193 -1.69 -14.44 26.09
C LYS A 193 -1.29 -15.91 26.07
N GLN A 194 -2.24 -16.82 25.87
CA GLN A 194 -1.94 -18.26 25.77
C GLN A 194 -1.25 -18.62 24.45
N ILE A 195 -1.68 -18.05 23.33
CA ILE A 195 -1.03 -18.27 22.04
C ILE A 195 0.41 -17.74 22.09
N GLN A 196 0.63 -16.56 22.69
CA GLN A 196 1.96 -16.01 22.92
C GLN A 196 2.83 -16.93 23.76
N ARG A 197 2.29 -17.46 24.88
CA ARG A 197 3.01 -18.47 25.68
C ARG A 197 3.38 -19.71 24.87
N LEU A 198 2.46 -20.21 24.03
CA LEU A 198 2.73 -21.33 23.14
C LEU A 198 3.87 -20.97 22.17
N ILE A 199 3.84 -19.78 21.57
CA ILE A 199 4.90 -19.26 20.70
C ILE A 199 6.26 -19.18 21.41
N ASP A 200 6.28 -18.79 22.69
CA ASP A 200 7.52 -18.61 23.45
C ASP A 200 8.10 -19.92 23.98
N GLU A 201 7.24 -20.87 24.36
CA GLU A 201 7.65 -22.12 25.02
C GLU A 201 7.90 -23.27 24.03
N LEU A 202 7.17 -23.34 22.91
CA LEU A 202 7.34 -24.42 21.94
C LEU A 202 8.78 -24.56 21.39
N PRO A 203 9.52 -23.46 21.10
CA PRO A 203 10.90 -23.54 20.65
C PRO A 203 11.88 -24.04 21.73
N LYS A 204 11.50 -23.96 23.02
CA LYS A 204 12.34 -24.35 24.16
C LYS A 204 12.25 -25.84 24.49
N LEU A 205 11.31 -26.55 23.86
CA LEU A 205 11.15 -27.98 24.04
C LEU A 205 12.40 -28.73 23.56
N LYS A 206 12.83 -29.71 24.35
CA LYS A 206 14.00 -30.54 24.03
C LYS A 206 13.78 -31.42 22.79
N ASP A 207 12.53 -31.80 22.53
CA ASP A 207 12.17 -32.69 21.43
C ASP A 207 11.86 -31.88 20.17
N PRO A 208 12.48 -32.18 19.02
CA PRO A 208 12.28 -31.42 17.79
C PRO A 208 10.86 -31.61 17.24
N LEU A 209 10.26 -30.52 16.77
CA LEU A 209 8.95 -30.56 16.11
C LEU A 209 9.03 -31.30 14.77
N PRO A 210 8.03 -32.14 14.45
CA PRO A 210 7.87 -32.70 13.10
C PRO A 210 7.86 -31.60 12.04
N PRO A 211 8.38 -31.83 10.82
CA PRO A 211 8.51 -30.79 9.78
C PRO A 211 7.21 -30.02 9.49
N LEU A 212 6.08 -30.73 9.44
CA LEU A 212 4.78 -30.13 9.21
C LEU A 212 4.30 -29.29 10.41
N ALA A 213 4.55 -29.74 11.64
CA ALA A 213 4.25 -28.96 12.84
C ALA A 213 5.11 -27.70 12.92
N LYS A 214 6.37 -27.79 12.47
CA LYS A 214 7.25 -26.62 12.36
C LYS A 214 6.71 -25.58 11.37
N GLN A 215 6.25 -26.00 10.19
CA GLN A 215 5.64 -25.09 9.22
C GLN A 215 4.37 -24.43 9.78
N GLN A 216 3.51 -25.21 10.43
CA GLN A 216 2.30 -24.68 11.07
C GLN A 216 2.61 -23.70 12.20
N PHE A 217 3.68 -23.95 12.94
CA PHE A 217 4.16 -23.08 14.00
C PHE A 217 4.73 -21.76 13.45
N GLU A 218 5.55 -21.81 12.40
CA GLU A 218 6.07 -20.61 11.73
C GLU A 218 4.91 -19.76 11.16
N LEU A 219 3.89 -20.40 10.59
CA LEU A 219 2.70 -19.71 10.10
C LEU A 219 1.86 -19.12 11.25
N LEU A 220 1.70 -19.85 12.36
CA LEU A 220 1.05 -19.34 13.56
C LEU A 220 1.76 -18.10 14.13
N GLN A 221 3.10 -18.12 14.20
CA GLN A 221 3.88 -16.97 14.66
C GLN A 221 3.62 -15.74 13.79
N LYS A 222 3.73 -15.90 12.46
CA LYS A 222 3.47 -14.81 11.50
C LYS A 222 2.07 -14.25 11.67
N LEU A 223 1.06 -15.11 11.69
CA LEU A 223 -0.34 -14.69 11.76
C LEU A 223 -0.69 -14.04 13.11
N HIS A 224 -0.12 -14.55 14.21
CA HIS A 224 -0.32 -13.99 15.54
C HIS A 224 0.26 -12.57 15.64
N THR A 225 1.46 -12.33 15.11
CA THR A 225 2.04 -10.99 15.06
C THR A 225 1.19 -10.04 14.22
N GLN A 226 0.76 -10.47 13.02
CA GLN A 226 -0.11 -9.66 12.15
C GLN A 226 -1.44 -9.31 12.84
N TYR A 227 -2.06 -10.30 13.51
CA TYR A 227 -3.27 -10.09 14.28
C TYR A 227 -3.06 -9.08 15.41
N GLN A 228 -1.99 -9.21 16.20
CA GLN A 228 -1.71 -8.31 17.31
C GLN A 228 -1.44 -6.88 16.84
N ASP A 229 -0.65 -6.71 15.78
CA ASP A 229 -0.33 -5.39 15.24
C ASP A 229 -1.59 -4.67 14.74
N LEU A 230 -2.44 -5.36 13.98
CA LEU A 230 -3.68 -4.79 13.47
C LEU A 230 -4.69 -4.56 14.59
N SER A 231 -4.82 -5.49 15.55
CA SER A 231 -5.73 -5.33 16.69
C SER A 231 -5.32 -4.14 17.56
N LEU A 232 -4.02 -3.97 17.84
CA LEU A 232 -3.51 -2.84 18.61
C LEU A 232 -3.64 -1.51 17.85
N LYS A 233 -3.47 -1.53 16.52
CA LYS A 233 -3.72 -0.37 15.66
C LYS A 233 -5.19 0.08 15.77
N LEU A 234 -6.13 -0.83 15.53
CA LEU A 234 -7.57 -0.50 15.58
C LEU A 234 -8.02 -0.13 17.00
N GLU A 235 -7.43 -0.73 18.03
CA GLU A 235 -7.68 -0.36 19.42
C GLU A 235 -7.24 1.07 19.74
N LYS A 236 -6.08 1.51 19.24
CA LYS A 236 -5.65 2.91 19.37
C LYS A 236 -6.63 3.87 18.70
N VAL A 237 -7.13 3.51 17.52
CA VAL A 237 -8.17 4.29 16.84
C VAL A 237 -9.45 4.34 17.68
N ARG A 238 -9.88 3.21 18.25
CA ARG A 238 -11.04 3.15 19.15
C ARG A 238 -10.87 4.07 20.36
N VAL A 239 -9.73 4.01 21.04
CA VAL A 239 -9.44 4.86 22.20
C VAL A 239 -9.44 6.34 21.83
N ALA A 240 -8.84 6.70 20.69
CA ALA A 240 -8.84 8.07 20.19
C ALA A 240 -10.27 8.57 19.90
N LEU A 241 -11.12 7.72 19.31
CA LEU A 241 -12.53 8.01 19.05
C LEU A 241 -13.37 8.10 20.34
N GLU A 242 -13.08 7.29 21.35
CA GLU A 242 -13.74 7.36 22.66
C GLU A 242 -13.37 8.63 23.44
N GLN A 243 -12.13 9.11 23.28
CA GLN A 243 -11.61 10.33 23.90
C GLN A 243 -11.94 11.61 23.12
N ASP A 244 -12.54 11.47 21.93
CA ASP A 244 -12.76 12.55 20.96
C ASP A 244 -11.46 13.31 20.58
N ASP A 245 -10.33 12.60 20.64
CA ASP A 245 -9.01 13.13 20.29
C ASP A 245 -8.48 12.45 19.02
N LYS A 246 -9.08 12.82 17.88
CA LYS A 246 -8.73 12.25 16.58
C LYS A 246 -7.32 12.62 16.10
N SER A 247 -6.67 13.61 16.71
CA SER A 247 -5.28 13.97 16.42
C SER A 247 -4.29 12.83 16.72
N GLN A 248 -4.69 11.87 17.54
CA GLN A 248 -3.92 10.66 17.82
C GLN A 248 -4.01 9.61 16.70
N ILE A 249 -4.97 9.74 15.78
CA ILE A 249 -5.14 8.85 14.63
C ILE A 249 -4.23 9.35 13.51
N LYS A 250 -3.35 8.47 13.04
CA LYS A 250 -2.45 8.79 11.93
C LYS A 250 -3.06 8.32 10.63
N ASP A 251 -3.05 9.20 9.62
CA ASP A 251 -3.29 8.80 8.25
C ASP A 251 -2.09 8.00 7.74
N GLU A 252 -2.31 6.73 7.40
CA GLU A 252 -1.26 5.83 6.92
C GLU A 252 -1.02 5.97 5.42
N LEU A 253 -1.96 6.54 4.67
CA LEU A 253 -1.87 6.67 3.22
C LEU A 253 -1.28 8.01 2.80
N ILE A 254 -1.67 9.10 3.47
CA ILE A 254 -1.28 10.46 3.13
C ILE A 254 -0.59 11.09 4.34
N VAL A 255 0.71 11.34 4.21
CA VAL A 255 1.56 11.80 5.32
C VAL A 255 1.14 13.19 5.79
N ASP A 256 1.20 13.40 7.12
CA ASP A 256 0.92 14.67 7.80
C ASP A 256 -0.48 15.26 7.56
N MET A 257 -1.46 14.39 7.26
CA MET A 257 -2.86 14.77 7.16
C MET A 257 -3.61 14.47 8.45
N GLU A 258 -4.49 15.40 8.84
CA GLU A 258 -5.40 15.23 9.96
C GLU A 258 -6.51 14.23 9.58
N VAL A 259 -6.97 13.45 10.57
CA VAL A 259 -8.02 12.45 10.37
C VAL A 259 -9.29 12.88 11.08
N ASP A 260 -10.33 13.16 10.31
CA ASP A 260 -11.65 13.58 10.81
C ASP A 260 -12.66 12.42 10.80
N THR A 261 -12.71 11.69 9.69
CA THR A 261 -13.59 10.54 9.45
C THR A 261 -12.72 9.31 9.18
N PRO A 262 -12.28 8.60 10.22
CA PRO A 262 -11.39 7.46 10.05
C PRO A 262 -12.09 6.31 9.34
N ILE A 263 -11.43 5.79 8.31
CA ILE A 263 -11.84 4.61 7.57
C ILE A 263 -10.70 3.59 7.57
N LEU A 264 -11.06 2.33 7.42
CA LEU A 264 -10.13 1.23 7.17
C LEU A 264 -10.22 0.84 5.70
N LEU A 265 -9.23 1.22 4.90
CA LEU A 265 -9.08 0.76 3.53
C LEU A 265 -8.43 -0.62 3.52
N VAL A 266 -9.02 -1.58 2.81
CA VAL A 266 -8.50 -2.95 2.69
C VAL A 266 -8.50 -3.40 1.23
N LYS A 267 -7.59 -4.34 0.90
CA LYS A 267 -7.61 -5.03 -0.39
C LYS A 267 -8.13 -6.45 -0.22
N GLN A 268 -9.07 -6.84 -1.07
CA GLN A 268 -9.66 -8.18 -1.09
C GLN A 268 -9.35 -8.90 -2.39
N TYR A 269 -9.35 -10.23 -2.35
CA TYR A 269 -9.28 -11.08 -3.54
C TYR A 269 -10.50 -12.00 -3.63
N GLN A 270 -10.88 -12.35 -4.85
CA GLN A 270 -12.03 -13.22 -5.10
C GLN A 270 -11.62 -14.69 -5.02
N ASP A 271 -12.22 -15.45 -4.11
CA ASP A 271 -12.09 -16.90 -4.01
C ASP A 271 -13.47 -17.58 -4.14
N GLY A 272 -13.75 -18.08 -5.35
CA GLY A 272 -15.08 -18.57 -5.71
C GLY A 272 -16.13 -17.43 -5.65
N GLN A 273 -17.10 -17.57 -4.76
CA GLN A 273 -18.15 -16.54 -4.55
C GLN A 273 -17.87 -15.63 -3.36
N LYS A 274 -16.73 -15.78 -2.67
CA LYS A 274 -16.40 -14.97 -1.49
C LYS A 274 -15.26 -14.02 -1.79
N TRP A 275 -15.33 -12.84 -1.21
CA TRP A 275 -14.21 -11.91 -1.14
C TRP A 275 -13.49 -12.11 0.18
N LEU A 276 -12.20 -12.42 0.11
CA LEU A 276 -11.34 -12.66 1.26
C LEU A 276 -10.31 -11.54 1.37
N ASN A 277 -9.85 -11.25 2.58
CA ASN A 277 -8.88 -10.18 2.77
C ASN A 277 -7.49 -10.60 2.29
N ILE A 278 -6.75 -9.68 1.66
CA ILE A 278 -5.33 -9.87 1.40
C ILE A 278 -4.57 -9.45 2.67
N PRO A 279 -3.81 -10.35 3.31
CA PRO A 279 -3.13 -10.04 4.56
C PRO A 279 -2.19 -8.82 4.45
N ALA A 280 -2.10 -8.03 5.51
CA ALA A 280 -1.23 -6.86 5.61
C ALA A 280 -1.49 -5.75 4.55
N THR A 281 -2.73 -5.66 4.05
CA THR A 281 -3.17 -4.58 3.12
C THR A 281 -4.22 -3.66 3.73
N SER A 282 -4.28 -3.61 5.06
CA SER A 282 -5.20 -2.79 5.84
C SER A 282 -4.56 -1.47 6.29
N TYR A 283 -5.13 -0.35 5.85
CA TYR A 283 -4.63 1.00 6.12
C TYR A 283 -5.71 1.86 6.79
N VAL A 284 -5.34 2.54 7.87
CA VAL A 284 -6.19 3.57 8.49
C VAL A 284 -5.91 4.90 7.80
N THR A 285 -6.94 5.58 7.34
CA THR A 285 -6.84 6.86 6.63
C THR A 285 -8.12 7.66 6.86
N ASP A 286 -8.12 8.92 6.44
CA ASP A 286 -9.33 9.74 6.43
C ASP A 286 -10.14 9.58 5.14
N LYS A 287 -11.47 9.51 5.28
CA LYS A 287 -12.39 9.36 4.15
C LYS A 287 -12.25 10.50 3.15
N ASP A 288 -12.29 11.73 3.63
CA ASP A 288 -12.37 12.91 2.77
C ASP A 288 -11.02 13.19 2.13
N ASN A 289 -9.92 12.96 2.85
CA ASN A 289 -8.58 13.04 2.29
C ASN A 289 -8.38 11.99 1.17
N LEU A 290 -8.81 10.75 1.38
CA LEU A 290 -8.72 9.71 0.35
C LEU A 290 -9.61 10.05 -0.84
N LEU A 291 -10.85 10.48 -0.63
CA LEU A 291 -11.75 10.88 -1.71
C LEU A 291 -11.19 12.04 -2.51
N ASN A 292 -10.65 13.06 -1.84
CA ASN A 292 -10.02 14.21 -2.47
C ASN A 292 -8.77 13.79 -3.26
N TRP A 293 -7.97 12.86 -2.73
CA TRP A 293 -6.87 12.26 -3.48
C TRP A 293 -7.36 11.57 -4.76
N LEU A 294 -8.43 10.78 -4.67
CA LEU A 294 -8.99 10.03 -5.81
C LEU A 294 -9.58 10.93 -6.91
N GLN A 295 -10.00 12.15 -6.57
CA GLN A 295 -10.40 13.15 -7.57
C GLN A 295 -9.23 13.61 -8.45
N HIS A 296 -7.99 13.45 -7.97
CA HIS A 296 -6.77 13.89 -8.65
C HIS A 296 -5.93 12.73 -9.18
N SER A 297 -5.97 11.56 -8.52
CA SER A 297 -5.18 10.38 -8.86
C SER A 297 -5.95 9.09 -8.57
N PRO A 298 -6.21 8.21 -9.56
CA PRO A 298 -6.92 6.94 -9.33
C PRO A 298 -6.04 5.85 -8.66
N VAL A 299 -4.86 6.24 -8.19
CA VAL A 299 -3.77 5.35 -7.77
C VAL A 299 -3.55 5.45 -6.27
N HIS A 300 -3.27 4.31 -5.63
CA HIS A 300 -3.04 4.18 -4.21
C HIS A 300 -1.73 4.85 -3.82
N PRO A 301 -1.72 5.76 -2.83
CA PRO A 301 -0.56 6.62 -2.54
C PRO A 301 0.75 5.86 -2.29
N LEU A 302 0.68 4.76 -1.55
CA LEU A 302 1.88 4.03 -1.12
C LEU A 302 2.43 3.01 -2.13
N ASN A 303 1.55 2.21 -2.76
CA ASN A 303 1.95 1.04 -3.53
C ASN A 303 1.72 1.21 -5.05
N LYS A 304 1.18 2.36 -5.47
CA LYS A 304 0.89 2.71 -6.86
C LYS A 304 -0.07 1.76 -7.58
N ASP A 305 -0.90 1.03 -6.85
CA ASP A 305 -1.96 0.18 -7.41
C ASP A 305 -3.20 1.00 -7.77
N LEU A 306 -3.98 0.59 -8.76
CA LEU A 306 -5.21 1.29 -9.12
C LEU A 306 -6.32 0.94 -8.12
N LEU A 307 -7.03 1.92 -7.55
CA LEU A 307 -8.09 1.59 -6.58
C LEU A 307 -9.34 1.00 -7.25
N LYS A 308 -9.65 1.43 -8.48
CA LYS A 308 -10.82 0.96 -9.24
C LYS A 308 -10.60 -0.43 -9.85
N GLU A 309 -9.40 -0.68 -10.38
CA GLU A 309 -9.03 -1.94 -11.04
C GLU A 309 -7.64 -2.40 -10.55
N PRO A 310 -7.54 -2.83 -9.28
CA PRO A 310 -6.28 -3.24 -8.70
C PRO A 310 -5.71 -4.49 -9.35
N GLY A 311 -4.38 -4.62 -9.32
CA GLY A 311 -3.68 -5.79 -9.85
C GLY A 311 -4.07 -7.10 -9.15
N ASP A 312 -4.06 -8.19 -9.90
CA ASP A 312 -4.41 -9.53 -9.42
C ASP A 312 -3.51 -10.01 -8.28
N TYR A 313 -4.06 -10.84 -7.40
CA TYR A 313 -3.34 -11.53 -6.34
C TYR A 313 -3.34 -13.03 -6.61
N ASN A 314 -2.16 -13.61 -6.87
CA ASN A 314 -2.01 -15.03 -7.24
C ASN A 314 -2.93 -15.45 -8.41
N GLY A 315 -3.09 -14.57 -9.39
CA GLY A 315 -3.98 -14.78 -10.55
C GLY A 315 -5.47 -14.67 -10.25
N LYS A 316 -5.84 -14.19 -9.05
CA LYS A 316 -7.22 -13.94 -8.65
C LYS A 316 -7.52 -12.44 -8.71
N LYS A 317 -8.72 -12.11 -9.18
CA LYS A 317 -9.22 -10.73 -9.25
C LYS A 317 -9.24 -10.10 -7.85
N THR A 318 -8.84 -8.84 -7.77
CA THR A 318 -8.84 -8.08 -6.51
C THR A 318 -9.75 -6.86 -6.57
N ARG A 319 -10.07 -6.30 -5.40
CA ARG A 319 -10.78 -5.02 -5.23
C ARG A 319 -10.30 -4.30 -3.97
N TYR A 320 -10.39 -2.98 -3.97
CA TYR A 320 -10.29 -2.18 -2.76
C TYR A 320 -11.68 -1.87 -2.22
N ILE A 321 -11.83 -1.90 -0.90
CA ILE A 321 -13.02 -1.42 -0.20
C ILE A 321 -12.61 -0.75 1.11
N TRP A 322 -13.44 0.14 1.63
CA TRP A 322 -13.26 0.71 2.96
C TRP A 322 -14.44 0.43 3.89
N TYR A 323 -14.14 0.49 5.19
CA TYR A 323 -15.10 0.42 6.27
C TYR A 323 -14.98 1.67 7.13
N LEU A 324 -16.11 2.25 7.53
CA LEU A 324 -16.12 3.36 8.48
C LEU A 324 -15.72 2.85 9.87
N LEU A 325 -14.72 3.49 10.48
CA LEU A 325 -14.31 3.20 11.84
C LEU A 325 -15.09 4.09 12.80
N THR A 326 -15.73 3.46 13.78
CA THR A 326 -16.50 4.16 14.82
C THR A 326 -16.12 3.60 16.18
N LYS A 327 -16.43 4.32 17.27
CA LYS A 327 -16.20 3.85 18.64
C LYS A 327 -16.75 2.43 18.90
N ASP A 328 -17.86 2.09 18.26
CA ASP A 328 -18.55 0.80 18.41
C ASP A 328 -18.13 -0.23 17.33
N ASN A 329 -17.41 0.22 16.29
CA ASN A 329 -16.97 -0.62 15.19
C ASN A 329 -15.54 -0.28 14.75
N CYS A 330 -14.56 -0.82 15.48
CA CYS A 330 -13.14 -0.83 15.14
C CYS A 330 -12.64 -2.27 14.91
N SER A 331 -13.27 -3.00 14.00
CA SER A 331 -12.88 -4.36 13.60
C SER A 331 -12.54 -4.44 12.11
N SER A 332 -11.89 -5.51 11.68
CA SER A 332 -11.59 -5.79 10.27
C SER A 332 -11.88 -7.24 9.93
N GLN A 333 -12.27 -7.49 8.68
CA GLN A 333 -12.37 -8.85 8.14
C GLN A 333 -11.03 -9.59 8.24
N GLU A 334 -9.91 -8.89 8.12
CA GLU A 334 -8.58 -9.46 8.32
C GLU A 334 -8.43 -10.07 9.72
N LEU A 335 -8.89 -9.38 10.76
CA LEU A 335 -8.86 -9.90 12.13
C LEU A 335 -9.77 -11.12 12.30
N ASP A 336 -10.96 -11.10 11.71
CA ASP A 336 -11.89 -12.22 11.76
C ASP A 336 -11.31 -13.48 11.09
N GLU A 337 -10.80 -13.32 9.87
CA GLU A 337 -10.15 -14.40 9.11
C GLU A 337 -8.91 -14.92 9.83
N ALA A 338 -8.08 -14.01 10.36
CA ALA A 338 -6.89 -14.36 11.11
C ALA A 338 -7.22 -15.09 12.42
N ALA A 339 -8.27 -14.66 13.15
CA ALA A 339 -8.72 -15.33 14.37
C ALA A 339 -9.13 -16.79 14.08
N VAL A 340 -9.90 -17.02 13.02
CA VAL A 340 -10.30 -18.37 12.59
C VAL A 340 -9.08 -19.22 12.25
N GLN A 341 -8.14 -18.66 11.49
CA GLN A 341 -6.96 -19.38 11.04
C GLN A 341 -5.98 -19.66 12.19
N ILE A 342 -5.81 -18.74 13.14
CA ILE A 342 -5.06 -18.98 14.40
C ILE A 342 -5.67 -20.15 15.17
N ARG A 343 -7.00 -20.14 15.39
CA ARG A 343 -7.69 -21.24 16.10
C ARG A 343 -7.45 -22.58 15.41
N PHE A 344 -7.56 -22.60 14.08
CA PHE A 344 -7.28 -23.80 13.29
C PHE A 344 -5.83 -24.29 13.46
N LEU A 345 -4.84 -23.38 13.37
CA LEU A 345 -3.42 -23.71 13.50
C LEU A 345 -3.08 -24.21 14.89
N VAL A 346 -3.58 -23.58 15.94
CA VAL A 346 -3.36 -24.00 17.32
C VAL A 346 -3.96 -25.38 17.57
N ASN A 347 -5.17 -25.64 17.05
CA ASN A 347 -5.79 -26.98 17.14
C ASN A 347 -4.98 -28.03 16.36
N ALA A 348 -4.55 -27.71 15.14
CA ALA A 348 -3.75 -28.61 14.31
C ALA A 348 -2.38 -28.91 14.94
N LEU A 349 -1.73 -27.90 15.53
CA LEU A 349 -0.50 -28.06 16.29
C LEU A 349 -0.72 -28.93 17.52
N SER A 350 -1.78 -28.66 18.29
CA SER A 350 -2.10 -29.41 19.51
C SER A 350 -2.25 -30.90 19.22
N ILE A 351 -2.90 -31.29 18.12
CA ILE A 351 -3.05 -32.72 17.73
C ILE A 351 -1.69 -33.39 17.46
N ARG A 352 -0.70 -32.62 17.00
CA ARG A 352 0.61 -33.13 16.56
C ARG A 352 1.67 -33.10 17.66
N LEU A 353 1.41 -32.47 18.80
CA LEU A 353 2.28 -32.49 19.96
C LEU A 353 2.12 -33.79 20.73
N THR A 354 3.22 -34.29 21.30
CA THR A 354 3.18 -35.45 22.20
C THR A 354 2.46 -35.10 23.50
N GLU A 355 1.92 -36.08 24.21
CA GLU A 355 1.25 -35.86 25.51
C GLU A 355 2.14 -35.16 26.52
N LYS A 356 3.45 -35.49 26.52
CA LYS A 356 4.44 -34.82 27.36
C LYS A 356 4.58 -33.33 27.01
N GLN A 357 4.67 -33.00 25.72
CA GLN A 357 4.75 -31.61 25.25
C GLN A 357 3.46 -30.83 25.55
N LYS A 358 2.28 -31.47 25.43
CA LYS A 358 1.00 -30.84 25.80
C LYS A 358 0.93 -30.50 27.29
N LEU A 359 1.33 -31.44 28.15
CA LEU A 359 1.43 -31.26 29.60
C LEU A 359 2.41 -30.14 29.96
N ASP A 360 3.60 -30.13 29.35
CA ASP A 360 4.63 -29.11 29.60
C ASP A 360 4.16 -27.69 29.16
N LEU A 361 3.28 -27.59 28.17
CA LEU A 361 2.72 -26.33 27.67
C LEU A 361 1.42 -25.91 28.39
N GLY A 362 0.93 -26.69 29.35
CA GLY A 362 -0.35 -26.43 30.02
C GLY A 362 -1.57 -26.55 29.09
N LEU A 363 -1.40 -27.17 27.92
CA LEU A 363 -2.48 -27.53 27.01
C LEU A 363 -3.10 -28.81 27.56
N GLY A 364 -4.13 -28.69 28.42
CA GLY A 364 -4.76 -29.85 29.06
C GLY A 364 -5.15 -30.95 28.05
N LEU A 365 -5.39 -32.17 28.56
CA LEU A 365 -5.75 -33.38 27.78
C LEU A 365 -6.99 -33.23 26.85
N SER A 366 -7.68 -32.09 26.88
CA SER A 366 -8.78 -31.73 25.99
C SER A 366 -8.51 -30.39 25.30
N SER A 367 -7.78 -30.41 24.19
CA SER A 367 -7.62 -29.25 23.29
C SER A 367 -8.96 -28.72 22.73
N GLN A 368 -10.03 -29.50 22.85
CA GLN A 368 -11.36 -29.18 22.34
C GLN A 368 -12.16 -28.16 23.18
N ALA A 369 -11.89 -28.01 24.48
CA ALA A 369 -12.74 -27.16 25.33
C ALA A 369 -12.48 -25.64 25.17
N PHE A 370 -11.32 -25.24 24.65
CA PHE A 370 -10.88 -23.84 24.65
C PHE A 370 -10.98 -23.13 23.28
N PHE A 371 -10.92 -23.89 22.18
CA PHE A 371 -11.01 -23.39 20.79
C PHE A 371 -12.09 -24.09 19.96
N ALA A 372 -13.08 -24.72 20.60
CA ALA A 372 -14.23 -25.25 19.87
C ALA A 372 -14.91 -24.12 19.08
N PRO A 373 -15.29 -24.35 17.81
CA PRO A 373 -16.27 -23.50 17.18
C PRO A 373 -17.57 -23.60 18.00
N VAL A 374 -18.06 -22.47 18.50
CA VAL A 374 -19.41 -22.42 19.07
C VAL A 374 -20.36 -22.74 17.91
N VAL A 375 -21.08 -23.84 18.02
CA VAL A 375 -22.19 -24.16 17.11
C VAL A 375 -23.16 -23.00 17.20
N GLN A 376 -23.45 -22.33 16.07
CA GLN A 376 -24.60 -21.43 15.99
C GLN A 376 -25.84 -22.27 16.25
N ASP A 377 -26.31 -22.23 17.49
CA ASP A 377 -27.57 -22.84 17.88
C ASP A 377 -28.69 -21.94 17.36
N ASN A 378 -29.00 -22.09 16.07
CA ASN A 378 -30.30 -21.67 15.55
C ASN A 378 -31.34 -22.68 16.05
N SER A 379 -31.68 -22.56 17.33
CA SER A 379 -32.80 -23.25 17.96
C SER A 379 -33.69 -22.23 18.65
N GLU A 380 -34.27 -21.31 17.89
CA GLU A 380 -35.55 -20.73 18.29
C GLU A 380 -36.62 -21.82 18.12
N LEU A 381 -36.89 -22.53 19.21
CA LEU A 381 -38.17 -23.21 19.41
C LEU A 381 -38.87 -22.55 20.61
N PRO A 382 -40.13 -22.08 20.44
CA PRO A 382 -40.79 -21.27 21.45
C PRO A 382 -41.36 -22.18 22.55
N LEU A 383 -40.88 -22.00 23.76
CA LEU A 383 -41.58 -22.47 24.96
C LEU A 383 -42.54 -21.39 25.42
N GLY A 384 -43.81 -21.63 25.13
CA GLY A 384 -44.92 -20.84 25.64
C GLY A 384 -44.95 -20.82 27.17
N ASN A 385 -45.31 -19.67 27.72
CA ASN A 385 -45.80 -19.58 29.08
C ASN A 385 -47.25 -19.09 29.05
N HIS A 386 -48.14 -19.99 29.42
CA HIS A 386 -49.44 -19.67 29.98
C HIS A 386 -49.27 -18.67 31.13
N GLN A 387 -49.84 -17.48 31.00
CA GLN A 387 -50.31 -16.73 32.16
C GLN A 387 -51.83 -16.82 32.21
N SER A 388 -52.30 -17.44 33.29
CA SER A 388 -53.67 -17.46 33.76
C SER A 388 -54.07 -16.06 34.23
N MET A 389 -55.12 -15.49 33.63
CA MET A 389 -55.95 -14.49 34.28
C MET A 389 -57.36 -15.06 34.40
N ASN A 390 -57.76 -15.33 35.64
CA ASN A 390 -59.10 -15.72 36.01
C ASN A 390 -59.55 -14.79 37.16
N PHE A 391 -60.40 -13.84 36.82
CA PHE A 391 -61.39 -13.16 37.68
C PHE A 391 -62.47 -12.73 36.66
N GLY A 392 -63.73 -13.13 36.72
CA GLY A 392 -64.59 -13.38 37.87
C GLY A 392 -65.85 -12.56 37.61
N SER A 393 -66.92 -13.26 37.23
CA SER A 393 -68.35 -12.94 37.21
C SER A 393 -68.83 -11.52 37.52
N GLY A 394 -69.67 -10.99 36.62
CA GLY A 394 -70.52 -9.82 36.81
C GLY A 394 -71.20 -9.41 35.51
#